data_AF-A0A6L3FCJ7-F1
#
_entry.id   AF-A0A6L3FCJ7-F1
#
_cell.length_a   1.000
_cell.length_b   1.000
_cell.length_c   1.000
_cell.angle_alpha   90.00
_cell.angle_beta   90.00
_cell.angle_gamma   90.00
#
_symmetry.space_group_name_H-M   'P 1'
#
loop_
_entity.id
_entity.type
_entity.pdbx_description
1 polymer ?
#
loop_
_entity_poly.entity_id
_entity_poly.type
_entity_poly.pdbx_seq_one_letter_code
_entity_poly.pdbx_strand_id
1 'polypeptide(L)'
;MDERKGITLKQNDYVRLIDSKTGQIRVERGEQIVYLQPTEKMLTKVERGVNVDEETAVLIRSTTTGQLSLITDKQVFFPKADEQIVEVRNRIKLEDREAIIIKDKDGRYIFRRGTDDERAFFLQPHQELVRMRWSTGIHKDRRDLVITKMDLRPKFMWYEFEARTEDNVELIIGITFFWEVTELEKMIAVTDGGQLYFTPQDVDLTIRSG
;
A
#
# COMPACT_ATOMS: atom_id res chain seq x y z
N MET A 1 5.64 -51.00 3.73
CA MET A 1 4.36 -50.32 3.46
C MET A 1 4.55 -48.89 3.91
N ASP A 2 4.55 -47.94 2.98
CA ASP A 2 4.82 -46.54 3.28
C ASP A 2 3.51 -45.92 3.81
N GLU A 3 3.49 -45.57 5.10
CA GLU A 3 2.33 -45.05 5.80
C GLU A 3 2.06 -43.62 5.30
N ARG A 4 1.09 -43.47 4.37
CA ARG A 4 0.74 -42.16 3.82
C ARG A 4 0.06 -41.33 4.90
N LYS A 5 0.79 -40.40 5.50
CA LYS A 5 0.25 -39.41 6.44
C LYS A 5 -0.86 -38.61 5.78
N GLY A 6 -2.07 -38.68 6.33
CA GLY A 6 -3.20 -37.85 5.92
C GLY A 6 -3.00 -36.41 6.39
N ILE A 7 -3.31 -35.46 5.52
CA ILE A 7 -3.26 -34.02 5.81
C ILE A 7 -4.66 -33.59 6.23
N THR A 8 -4.85 -33.23 7.49
CA THR A 8 -6.15 -32.75 7.99
C THR A 8 -6.33 -31.28 7.68
N LEU A 9 -7.41 -30.95 6.96
CA LEU A 9 -7.86 -29.59 6.68
C LEU A 9 -9.08 -29.26 7.55
N LYS A 10 -9.15 -28.03 8.07
CA LYS A 10 -10.36 -27.48 8.70
C LYS A 10 -11.26 -26.79 7.66
N GLN A 11 -12.45 -26.37 8.07
CA GLN A 11 -13.47 -25.75 7.21
C GLN A 11 -12.96 -24.62 6.32
N ASN A 12 -12.06 -23.78 6.81
CA ASN A 12 -11.51 -22.63 6.06
C ASN A 12 -10.05 -22.83 5.65
N ASP A 13 -9.54 -24.06 5.69
CA ASP A 13 -8.18 -24.35 5.30
C ASP A 13 -8.13 -24.90 3.87
N TYR A 14 -6.99 -24.72 3.21
CA TYR A 14 -6.67 -25.30 1.92
C TYR A 14 -5.20 -25.73 1.84
N VAL A 15 -4.91 -26.60 0.90
CA VAL A 15 -3.55 -27.04 0.58
C VAL A 15 -3.38 -27.12 -0.93
N ARG A 16 -2.22 -26.66 -1.42
CA ARG A 16 -1.83 -26.81 -2.83
C ARG A 16 -0.89 -27.99 -2.96
N LEU A 17 -1.23 -28.90 -3.85
CA LEU A 17 -0.46 -30.09 -4.19
C LEU A 17 0.06 -29.93 -5.61
N ILE A 18 1.27 -30.42 -5.86
CA ILE A 18 1.88 -30.46 -7.19
C ILE A 18 2.28 -31.89 -7.52
N ASP A 19 1.88 -32.37 -8.70
CA ASP A 19 2.36 -33.63 -9.23
C ASP A 19 3.79 -33.45 -9.76
N SER A 20 4.74 -34.19 -9.19
CA SER A 20 6.16 -34.11 -9.56
C SER A 20 6.44 -34.59 -10.99
N LYS A 21 5.53 -35.38 -11.60
CA LYS A 21 5.70 -35.89 -12.98
C LYS A 21 5.10 -34.96 -14.02
N THR A 22 3.91 -34.45 -13.76
CA THR A 22 3.15 -33.66 -14.75
C THR A 22 3.23 -32.15 -14.51
N GLY A 23 3.64 -31.73 -13.31
CA GLY A 23 3.62 -30.32 -12.88
C GLY A 23 2.21 -29.79 -12.61
N GLN A 24 1.17 -30.63 -12.69
CA GLN A 24 -0.20 -30.20 -12.45
C GLN A 24 -0.40 -29.84 -10.97
N ILE A 25 -1.05 -28.69 -10.75
CA ILE A 25 -1.39 -28.21 -9.41
C ILE A 25 -2.84 -28.61 -9.11
N ARG A 26 -3.05 -29.23 -7.96
CA ARG A 26 -4.37 -29.54 -7.39
C ARG A 26 -4.54 -28.76 -6.09
N VAL A 27 -5.70 -28.16 -5.88
CA VAL A 27 -6.02 -27.42 -4.65
C VAL A 27 -7.14 -28.15 -3.94
N GLU A 28 -6.86 -28.61 -2.72
CA GLU A 28 -7.87 -29.18 -1.83
C GLU A 28 -8.23 -28.16 -0.76
N ARG A 29 -9.52 -27.99 -0.49
CA ARG A 29 -10.05 -26.97 0.44
C ARG A 29 -11.21 -27.53 1.26
N GLY A 30 -11.49 -26.90 2.39
CA GLY A 30 -12.60 -27.28 3.27
C GLY A 30 -12.24 -28.38 4.26
N GLU A 31 -13.16 -28.70 5.17
CA GLU A 31 -12.95 -29.71 6.20
C GLU A 31 -12.90 -31.12 5.58
N GLN A 32 -11.70 -31.67 5.47
CA GLN A 32 -11.46 -33.01 4.93
C GLN A 32 -10.05 -33.52 5.31
N ILE A 33 -9.84 -34.83 5.17
CA ILE A 33 -8.52 -35.44 5.27
C ILE A 33 -8.03 -35.75 3.86
N VAL A 34 -6.95 -35.07 3.44
CA VAL A 34 -6.37 -35.19 2.11
C VAL A 34 -5.22 -36.20 2.13
N TYR A 35 -5.26 -37.16 1.23
CA TYR A 35 -4.17 -38.10 1.00
C TYR A 35 -3.42 -37.76 -0.29
N LEU A 36 -2.09 -37.75 -0.20
CA LEU A 36 -1.22 -37.54 -1.35
C LEU A 36 -1.25 -38.75 -2.29
N GLN A 37 -1.35 -38.48 -3.59
CA GLN A 37 -1.10 -39.48 -4.62
C GLN A 37 0.40 -39.82 -4.70
N PRO A 38 0.80 -40.97 -5.28
CA PRO A 38 2.19 -41.43 -5.26
C PRO A 38 3.22 -40.45 -5.82
N THR A 39 2.82 -39.56 -6.74
CA THR A 39 3.69 -38.59 -7.40
C THR A 39 3.48 -37.16 -6.91
N GLU A 40 2.51 -36.94 -6.03
CA GLU A 40 2.17 -35.62 -5.51
C GLU A 40 3.08 -35.22 -4.35
N LYS A 41 3.37 -33.93 -4.29
CA LYS A 41 4.03 -33.27 -3.17
C LYS A 41 3.22 -32.06 -2.74
N MET A 42 3.32 -31.70 -1.48
CA MET A 42 2.77 -30.44 -0.99
C MET A 42 3.60 -29.28 -1.57
N LEU A 43 2.94 -28.39 -2.31
CA LEU A 43 3.54 -27.16 -2.81
C LEU A 43 3.63 -26.11 -1.70
N THR A 44 2.60 -26.04 -0.87
CA THR A 44 2.51 -25.16 0.30
C THR A 44 2.13 -25.96 1.54
N LYS A 45 2.35 -25.40 2.73
CA LYS A 45 1.74 -25.93 3.96
C LYS A 45 0.22 -25.72 3.91
N VAL A 46 -0.51 -26.33 4.85
CA VAL A 46 -1.92 -26.01 5.04
C VAL A 46 -2.04 -24.51 5.35
N GLU A 47 -2.78 -23.80 4.52
CA GLU A 47 -3.00 -22.36 4.61
C GLU A 47 -4.48 -22.09 4.87
N ARG A 48 -4.79 -20.95 5.48
CA ARG A 48 -6.17 -20.53 5.70
C ARG A 48 -6.64 -19.69 4.52
N GLY A 49 -7.85 -19.94 4.04
CA GLY A 49 -8.52 -19.10 3.05
C GLY A 49 -8.66 -17.66 3.57
N VAL A 50 -8.64 -16.71 2.64
CA VAL A 50 -8.77 -15.29 2.98
C VAL A 50 -10.24 -14.93 3.06
N ASN A 51 -10.69 -14.33 4.16
CA ASN A 51 -12.05 -13.83 4.26
C ASN A 51 -12.17 -12.53 3.45
N VAL A 52 -12.96 -12.56 2.38
CA VAL A 52 -13.29 -11.40 1.55
C VAL A 52 -14.62 -10.85 2.04
N ASP A 53 -14.63 -9.57 2.39
CA ASP A 53 -15.78 -8.87 2.95
C ASP A 53 -15.80 -7.39 2.52
N GLU A 54 -16.54 -6.55 3.23
CA GLU A 54 -16.62 -5.11 2.92
C GLU A 54 -15.33 -4.35 3.20
N GLU A 55 -14.41 -4.90 3.99
CA GLU A 55 -13.15 -4.27 4.37
C GLU A 55 -11.95 -4.93 3.71
N THR A 56 -12.10 -6.18 3.24
CA THR A 56 -10.99 -7.02 2.79
C THR A 56 -11.28 -7.55 1.39
N ALA A 57 -10.35 -7.29 0.47
CA ALA A 57 -10.36 -7.82 -0.89
C ALA A 57 -9.06 -8.59 -1.19
N VAL A 58 -9.08 -9.48 -2.18
CA VAL A 58 -7.90 -10.25 -2.57
C VAL A 58 -7.50 -9.88 -3.99
N LEU A 59 -6.23 -9.48 -4.18
CA LEU A 59 -5.63 -9.34 -5.49
C LEU A 59 -5.01 -10.67 -5.90
N ILE A 60 -5.50 -11.22 -7.01
CA ILE A 60 -4.98 -12.46 -7.59
C ILE A 60 -4.27 -12.19 -8.91
N ARG A 61 -3.34 -13.08 -9.23
CA ARG A 61 -2.67 -13.17 -10.53
C ARG A 61 -2.93 -14.54 -11.13
N SER A 62 -3.39 -14.59 -12.38
CA SER A 62 -3.39 -15.85 -13.13
C SER A 62 -1.96 -16.24 -13.48
N THR A 63 -1.55 -17.47 -13.15
CA THR A 63 -0.23 -18.01 -13.50
C THR A 63 -0.12 -18.33 -15.00
N THR A 64 -1.25 -18.57 -15.66
CA THR A 64 -1.31 -18.88 -17.10
C THR A 64 -1.24 -17.62 -17.96
N THR A 65 -2.05 -16.61 -17.65
CA THR A 65 -2.15 -15.39 -18.48
C THR A 65 -1.35 -14.21 -17.92
N GLY A 66 -0.96 -14.26 -16.64
CA GLY A 66 -0.33 -13.15 -15.94
C GLY A 66 -1.30 -12.03 -15.53
N GLN A 67 -2.59 -12.14 -15.87
CA GLN A 67 -3.60 -11.12 -15.61
C GLN A 67 -3.84 -10.95 -14.11
N LEU A 68 -3.92 -9.69 -13.66
CA LEU A 68 -4.34 -9.34 -12.30
C LEU A 68 -5.86 -9.16 -12.23
N SER A 69 -6.47 -9.63 -11.15
CA SER A 69 -7.90 -9.45 -10.87
C SER A 69 -8.11 -9.19 -9.39
N LEU A 70 -9.04 -8.31 -9.07
CA LEU A 70 -9.43 -8.00 -7.70
C LEU A 70 -10.73 -8.71 -7.38
N ILE A 71 -10.74 -9.51 -6.31
CA ILE A 71 -11.93 -10.22 -5.83
C ILE A 71 -12.49 -9.48 -4.63
N THR A 72 -13.73 -9.01 -4.75
CA THR A 72 -14.45 -8.23 -3.72
C THR A 72 -15.74 -8.91 -3.26
N ASP A 73 -16.15 -10.00 -3.91
CA ASP A 73 -17.38 -10.72 -3.54
C ASP A 73 -17.23 -11.39 -2.17
N LYS A 74 -18.23 -11.23 -1.30
CA LYS A 74 -18.21 -11.75 0.07
C LYS A 74 -18.10 -13.27 0.08
N GLN A 75 -16.95 -13.81 0.46
CA GLN A 75 -16.69 -15.25 0.53
C GLN A 75 -15.39 -15.56 1.27
N VAL A 76 -15.19 -16.81 1.67
CA VAL A 76 -13.84 -17.30 1.98
C VAL A 76 -13.17 -17.66 0.66
N PHE A 77 -12.18 -16.86 0.27
CA PHE A 77 -11.46 -17.02 -0.98
C PHE A 77 -10.36 -18.08 -0.85
N PHE A 78 -10.33 -18.97 -1.84
CA PHE A 78 -9.30 -19.99 -2.02
C PHE A 78 -8.77 -19.89 -3.46
N PRO A 79 -7.45 -19.78 -3.68
CA PRO A 79 -6.91 -19.69 -5.03
C PRO A 79 -7.12 -21.01 -5.79
N LYS A 80 -7.46 -20.93 -7.07
CA LYS A 80 -7.44 -22.10 -7.97
C LYS A 80 -6.01 -22.54 -8.29
N ALA A 81 -5.90 -23.66 -9.03
CA ALA A 81 -4.62 -24.21 -9.46
C ALA A 81 -3.77 -23.18 -10.25
N ASP A 82 -4.41 -22.41 -11.11
CA ASP A 82 -3.84 -21.39 -11.99
C ASP A 82 -3.91 -19.97 -11.42
N GLU A 83 -4.27 -19.81 -10.15
CA GLU A 83 -4.35 -18.52 -9.48
C GLU A 83 -3.30 -18.44 -8.38
N GLN A 84 -2.76 -17.24 -8.19
CA GLN A 84 -1.85 -16.92 -7.11
C GLN A 84 -2.34 -15.66 -6.39
N ILE A 85 -2.48 -15.73 -5.08
CA ILE A 85 -2.73 -14.55 -4.25
C ILE A 85 -1.47 -13.69 -4.27
N VAL A 86 -1.59 -12.46 -4.75
CA VAL A 86 -0.49 -11.48 -4.78
C VAL A 86 -0.48 -10.71 -3.47
N GLU A 87 -1.63 -10.19 -3.07
CA GLU A 87 -1.79 -9.42 -1.83
C GLU A 87 -3.25 -9.42 -1.38
N VAL A 88 -3.42 -9.19 -0.07
CA VAL A 88 -4.72 -8.91 0.53
C VAL A 88 -4.82 -7.40 0.71
N ARG A 89 -5.85 -6.79 0.12
CA ARG A 89 -6.07 -5.34 0.13
C ARG A 89 -7.14 -4.97 1.13
N ASN A 90 -6.83 -3.99 1.97
CA ASN A 90 -7.81 -3.38 2.84
C ASN A 90 -8.55 -2.27 2.09
N ARG A 91 -9.82 -2.06 2.44
CA ARG A 91 -10.62 -0.96 1.93
C ARG A 91 -10.04 0.36 2.40
N ILE A 92 -9.78 1.26 1.46
CA ILE A 92 -9.34 2.60 1.76
C ILE A 92 -10.59 3.42 2.07
N LYS A 93 -10.59 4.12 3.20
CA LYS A 93 -11.64 5.06 3.59
C LYS A 93 -11.02 6.44 3.73
N LEU A 94 -11.61 7.46 3.16
CA LEU A 94 -11.15 8.85 3.26
C LEU A 94 -12.11 9.65 4.13
N GLU A 95 -11.56 10.38 5.09
CA GLU A 95 -12.29 11.42 5.82
C GLU A 95 -12.40 12.71 4.99
N ASP A 96 -13.33 13.61 5.30
CA ASP A 96 -13.67 14.78 4.49
C ASP A 96 -12.46 15.64 4.06
N ARG A 97 -11.44 15.76 4.91
CA ARG A 97 -10.21 16.53 4.60
C ARG A 97 -9.01 15.65 4.31
N GLU A 98 -9.23 14.41 3.91
CA GLU A 98 -8.17 13.52 3.45
C GLU A 98 -8.17 13.37 1.94
N ALA A 99 -6.99 13.16 1.39
CA ALA A 99 -6.79 12.83 0.00
C ALA A 99 -5.71 11.77 -0.16
N ILE A 100 -5.83 10.97 -1.20
CA ILE A 100 -4.78 10.04 -1.62
C ILE A 100 -4.48 10.28 -3.09
N ILE A 101 -3.28 9.87 -3.49
CA ILE A 101 -2.86 9.89 -4.88
C ILE A 101 -2.59 8.44 -5.29
N ILE A 102 -3.22 8.03 -6.36
CA ILE A 102 -3.10 6.70 -6.95
C ILE A 102 -2.32 6.86 -8.25
N LYS A 103 -1.36 5.99 -8.48
CA LYS A 103 -0.69 5.87 -9.77
C LYS A 103 -1.27 4.66 -10.50
N ASP A 104 -1.73 4.88 -11.72
CA ASP A 104 -2.25 3.82 -12.58
C ASP A 104 -1.13 3.16 -13.40
N LYS A 105 -1.45 2.05 -14.09
CA LYS A 105 -0.54 1.29 -14.95
C LYS A 105 0.17 2.15 -16.01
N ASP A 106 -0.49 3.19 -16.51
CA ASP A 106 0.03 4.09 -17.54
C ASP A 106 0.89 5.21 -16.93
N GLY A 107 1.14 5.17 -15.62
CA GLY A 107 1.90 6.18 -14.89
C GLY A 107 1.13 7.46 -14.56
N ARG A 108 -0.16 7.52 -14.92
CA ARG A 108 -1.03 8.67 -14.65
C ARG A 108 -1.40 8.73 -13.17
N TYR A 109 -1.46 9.94 -12.62
CA TYR A 109 -1.95 10.19 -11.27
C TYR A 109 -3.46 10.40 -11.25
N ILE A 110 -4.12 9.69 -10.35
CA ILE A 110 -5.54 9.80 -10.04
C ILE A 110 -5.64 10.27 -8.60
N PHE A 111 -6.36 11.37 -8.38
CA PHE A 111 -6.54 11.97 -7.07
C PHE A 111 -7.92 11.57 -6.54
N ARG A 112 -7.98 11.09 -5.30
CA ARG A 112 -9.23 10.78 -4.60
C ARG A 112 -9.28 11.55 -3.30
N ARG A 113 -10.42 12.15 -3.01
CA ARG A 113 -10.66 13.00 -1.83
C ARG A 113 -11.81 12.45 -1.01
N GLY A 114 -11.82 12.73 0.29
CA GLY A 114 -12.96 12.35 1.13
C GLY A 114 -14.24 13.13 0.87
N THR A 115 -14.17 14.25 0.16
CA THR A 115 -15.33 14.98 -0.35
C THR A 115 -15.93 14.39 -1.62
N ASP A 116 -15.29 13.40 -2.24
CA ASP A 116 -15.85 12.71 -3.41
C ASP A 116 -17.03 11.81 -3.00
N ASP A 117 -17.97 11.56 -3.93
CA ASP A 117 -19.14 10.69 -3.69
C ASP A 117 -18.72 9.29 -3.20
N GLU A 118 -17.63 8.76 -3.76
CA GLU A 118 -17.05 7.48 -3.39
C GLU A 118 -15.79 7.67 -2.53
N ARG A 119 -16.01 7.92 -1.23
CA ARG A 119 -14.91 8.07 -0.24
C ARG A 119 -14.31 6.76 0.27
N ALA A 120 -14.85 5.61 -0.13
CA ALA A 120 -14.39 4.31 0.35
C ALA A 120 -14.36 3.23 -0.73
N PHE A 121 -13.16 2.79 -1.11
CA PHE A 121 -12.92 1.93 -2.27
C PHE A 121 -11.70 1.02 -2.06
N PHE A 122 -11.59 0.00 -2.92
CA PHE A 122 -10.38 -0.79 -3.06
C PHE A 122 -9.56 -0.27 -4.23
N LEU A 123 -8.23 -0.35 -4.12
CA LEU A 123 -7.36 -0.11 -5.27
C LEU A 123 -7.66 -1.15 -6.35
N GLN A 124 -7.73 -0.71 -7.61
CA GLN A 124 -7.94 -1.61 -8.75
C GLN A 124 -6.65 -2.34 -9.13
N PRO A 125 -6.72 -3.43 -9.92
CA PRO A 125 -5.52 -4.08 -10.44
C PRO A 125 -4.57 -3.08 -11.11
N HIS A 126 -3.26 -3.27 -10.89
CA HIS A 126 -2.19 -2.38 -11.38
C HIS A 126 -2.15 -0.95 -10.81
N GLN A 127 -3.07 -0.59 -9.93
CA GLN A 127 -3.00 0.67 -9.20
C GLN A 127 -2.16 0.52 -7.93
N GLU A 128 -1.38 1.56 -7.64
CA GLU A 128 -0.59 1.68 -6.43
C GLU A 128 -0.79 3.06 -5.79
N LEU A 129 -0.68 3.12 -4.45
CA LEU A 129 -0.65 4.40 -3.75
C LEU A 129 0.70 5.07 -3.97
N VAL A 130 0.66 6.36 -4.31
CA VAL A 130 1.87 7.17 -4.35
C VAL A 130 2.38 7.30 -2.92
N ARG A 131 3.63 6.86 -2.72
CA ARG A 131 4.35 6.97 -1.46
C ARG A 131 5.22 8.21 -1.50
N MET A 132 4.87 9.21 -0.72
CA MET A 132 5.66 10.42 -0.57
C MET A 132 6.63 10.25 0.60
N ARG A 133 7.90 10.59 0.41
CA ARG A 133 8.90 10.58 1.49
C ARG A 133 9.20 12.00 1.96
N TRP A 134 8.99 12.24 3.23
CA TRP A 134 9.05 13.56 3.86
C TRP A 134 10.14 13.60 4.92
N SER A 135 10.67 14.80 5.16
CA SER A 135 11.66 15.00 6.21
C SER A 135 11.07 14.95 7.62
N THR A 136 11.84 14.41 8.57
CA THR A 136 11.46 14.25 9.98
C THR A 136 12.51 14.83 10.93
N GLY A 137 12.16 14.93 12.21
CA GLY A 137 13.01 15.55 13.22
C GLY A 137 12.88 17.07 13.23
N ILE A 138 13.56 17.69 14.20
CA ILE A 138 13.59 19.15 14.40
C ILE A 138 14.45 19.80 13.31
N HIS A 139 15.58 19.19 12.94
CA HIS A 139 16.49 19.66 11.89
C HIS A 139 16.13 19.17 10.48
N LYS A 140 15.07 18.37 10.32
CA LYS A 140 14.60 17.85 9.02
C LYS A 140 15.67 17.12 8.19
N ASP A 141 16.61 16.49 8.88
CA ASP A 141 17.79 15.83 8.37
C ASP A 141 17.53 14.40 7.87
N ARG A 142 16.47 13.75 8.35
CA ARG A 142 16.08 12.38 7.98
C ARG A 142 14.86 12.37 7.07
N ARG A 143 14.82 11.44 6.11
CA ARG A 143 13.71 11.30 5.12
C ARG A 143 12.99 9.95 5.22
N ASP A 144 12.58 9.61 6.43
CA ASP A 144 12.00 8.32 6.78
C ASP A 144 10.48 8.35 6.97
N LEU A 145 9.85 9.54 6.96
CA LEU A 145 8.38 9.64 7.02
C LEU A 145 7.79 9.34 5.65
N VAL A 146 7.08 8.22 5.56
CA VAL A 146 6.33 7.83 4.37
C VAL A 146 4.87 8.21 4.55
N ILE A 147 4.35 9.05 3.65
CA ILE A 147 2.95 9.47 3.63
C ILE A 147 2.30 8.94 2.35
N THR A 148 1.18 8.26 2.49
CA THR A 148 0.33 7.78 1.38
C THR A 148 -1.05 8.43 1.39
N LYS A 149 -1.47 8.92 2.56
CA LYS A 149 -2.74 9.58 2.79
C LYS A 149 -2.48 10.96 3.36
N MET A 150 -2.91 11.98 2.63
CA MET A 150 -2.67 13.37 2.93
C MET A 150 -3.84 13.95 3.70
N ASP A 151 -3.54 14.63 4.80
CA ASP A 151 -4.52 15.42 5.54
C ASP A 151 -4.38 16.89 5.13
N LEU A 152 -5.44 17.42 4.54
CA LEU A 152 -5.56 18.75 3.95
C LEU A 152 -6.01 19.81 4.97
N ARG A 153 -6.02 19.50 6.27
CA ARG A 153 -6.20 20.52 7.30
C ARG A 153 -4.95 21.40 7.43
N PRO A 154 -5.09 22.66 7.86
CA PRO A 154 -3.96 23.45 8.33
C PRO A 154 -3.18 22.71 9.42
N LYS A 155 -1.86 22.72 9.28
CA LYS A 155 -0.90 22.11 10.20
C LYS A 155 0.13 23.14 10.59
N PHE A 156 0.82 22.86 11.69
CA PHE A 156 2.02 23.61 12.06
C PHE A 156 3.21 22.66 12.10
N MET A 157 4.38 23.26 11.99
CA MET A 157 5.63 22.55 11.89
C MET A 157 6.75 23.40 12.48
N TRP A 158 7.67 22.71 13.11
CA TRP A 158 8.82 23.23 13.82
C TRP A 158 10.05 22.81 13.05
N TYR A 159 10.93 23.77 12.80
CA TYR A 159 12.17 23.58 12.07
C TYR A 159 13.27 24.46 12.65
N GLU A 160 14.43 23.86 12.89
CA GLU A 160 15.63 24.55 13.33
C GLU A 160 16.71 24.39 12.27
N PHE A 161 17.36 25.50 11.92
CA PHE A 161 18.50 25.48 11.01
C PHE A 161 19.57 26.48 11.44
N GLU A 162 20.78 26.15 11.05
CA GLU A 162 21.94 27.01 11.22
C GLU A 162 22.00 28.01 10.06
N ALA A 163 22.14 29.29 10.40
CA ALA A 163 22.35 30.37 9.45
C ALA A 163 23.65 31.08 9.79
N ARG A 164 24.35 31.56 8.77
CA ARG A 164 25.53 32.40 8.95
C ARG A 164 25.28 33.76 8.31
N THR A 165 25.50 34.82 9.07
CA THR A 165 25.41 36.20 8.60
C THR A 165 26.65 36.59 7.81
N GLU A 166 26.61 37.73 7.10
CA GLU A 166 27.73 38.23 6.30
C GLU A 166 28.99 38.50 7.13
N ASP A 167 28.82 38.92 8.39
CA ASP A 167 29.90 39.12 9.36
C ASP A 167 30.37 37.83 10.05
N ASN A 168 30.03 36.67 9.49
CA ASN A 168 30.48 35.34 9.92
C ASN A 168 29.99 34.93 11.32
N VAL A 169 28.90 35.52 11.81
CA VAL A 169 28.22 35.05 13.03
C VAL A 169 27.35 33.84 12.69
N GLU A 170 27.51 32.76 13.44
CA GLU A 170 26.64 31.59 13.37
C GLU A 170 25.41 31.78 14.26
N LEU A 171 24.24 31.52 13.70
CA LEU A 171 22.95 31.62 14.35
C LEU A 171 22.23 30.27 14.25
N ILE A 172 21.56 29.88 15.32
CA ILE A 172 20.58 28.79 15.30
C ILE A 172 19.20 29.44 15.30
N ILE A 173 18.46 29.24 14.22
CA ILE A 173 17.14 29.85 14.02
C ILE A 173 16.08 28.76 14.12
N GLY A 174 15.28 28.82 15.18
CA GLY A 174 14.06 28.03 15.31
C GLY A 174 12.85 28.77 14.74
N ILE A 175 12.19 28.18 13.74
CA ILE A 175 10.98 28.71 13.13
C ILE A 175 9.81 27.76 13.38
N THR A 176 8.65 28.34 13.67
CA THR A 176 7.36 27.66 13.57
C THR A 176 6.63 28.18 12.35
N PHE A 177 6.24 27.28 11.46
CA PHE A 177 5.44 27.62 10.28
C PHE A 177 4.11 26.89 10.29
N PHE A 178 3.07 27.62 9.91
CA PHE A 178 1.72 27.11 9.69
C PHE A 178 1.52 26.95 8.19
N TRP A 179 1.05 25.79 7.77
CA TRP A 179 0.91 25.44 6.36
C TRP A 179 -0.32 24.56 6.11
N GLU A 180 -0.88 24.66 4.92
CA GLU A 180 -1.97 23.82 4.43
C GLU A 180 -1.68 23.45 2.98
N VAL A 181 -2.03 22.23 2.56
CA VAL A 181 -2.02 21.89 1.14
C VAL A 181 -3.34 22.32 0.53
N THR A 182 -3.29 23.39 -0.26
CA THR A 182 -4.46 23.92 -0.98
C THR A 182 -4.70 23.20 -2.31
N GLU A 183 -3.64 22.87 -3.05
CA GLU A 183 -3.71 22.25 -4.37
C GLU A 183 -2.76 21.05 -4.49
N LEU A 184 -3.30 19.85 -4.22
CA LEU A 184 -2.52 18.61 -4.18
C LEU A 184 -1.95 18.23 -5.55
N GLU A 185 -2.67 18.52 -6.64
CA GLU A 185 -2.24 18.28 -8.01
C GLU A 185 -0.99 19.08 -8.37
N LYS A 186 -0.99 20.38 -8.05
CA LYS A 186 0.17 21.26 -8.28
C LYS A 186 1.36 20.80 -7.46
N MET A 187 1.13 20.47 -6.19
CA MET A 187 2.15 19.92 -5.30
C MET A 187 2.82 18.69 -5.92
N ILE A 188 2.06 17.73 -6.46
CA ILE A 188 2.64 16.54 -7.10
C ILE A 188 3.30 16.86 -8.44
N ALA A 189 2.75 17.77 -9.23
CA ALA A 189 3.31 18.13 -10.55
C ALA A 189 4.70 18.79 -10.44
N VAL A 190 4.94 19.60 -9.42
CA VAL A 190 6.26 20.23 -9.19
C VAL A 190 7.24 19.30 -8.48
N THR A 191 6.74 18.20 -7.94
CA THR A 191 7.51 17.26 -7.14
C THR A 191 7.82 16.02 -7.97
N ASP A 192 8.87 16.12 -8.78
CA ASP A 192 9.26 15.03 -9.69
C ASP A 192 9.46 13.70 -8.92
N GLY A 193 8.71 12.67 -9.32
CA GLY A 193 8.82 11.32 -8.76
C GLY A 193 8.32 11.12 -7.32
N GLY A 194 7.52 12.02 -6.76
CA GLY A 194 6.95 11.87 -5.40
C GLY A 194 7.94 12.13 -4.26
N GLN A 195 9.07 12.78 -4.56
CA GLN A 195 10.02 13.27 -3.57
C GLN A 195 9.74 14.73 -3.23
N LEU A 196 8.90 14.98 -2.23
CA LEU A 196 8.65 16.34 -1.76
C LEU A 196 9.92 16.93 -1.16
N TYR A 197 10.54 17.85 -1.91
CA TYR A 197 11.60 18.70 -1.40
C TYR A 197 10.93 19.85 -0.67
N PHE A 198 11.00 19.85 0.66
CA PHE A 198 11.00 21.12 1.38
C PHE A 198 12.43 21.65 1.31
N THR A 199 12.75 22.33 0.21
CA THR A 199 13.86 23.29 0.20
C THR A 199 13.31 24.62 0.71
N PRO A 200 13.94 25.27 1.71
CA PRO A 200 13.48 26.55 2.27
C PRO A 200 13.30 27.70 1.24
N GLN A 201 13.68 27.49 -0.01
CA GLN A 201 13.59 28.46 -1.10
C GLN A 201 12.18 28.60 -1.69
N ASP A 202 11.27 27.64 -1.47
CA ASP A 202 9.87 27.69 -1.97
C ASP A 202 8.86 28.17 -0.91
N VAL A 203 9.33 28.85 0.13
CA VAL A 203 8.48 29.50 1.13
C VAL A 203 8.51 31.00 0.88
N ASP A 204 7.36 31.58 0.55
CA ASP A 204 7.11 33.02 0.69
C ASP A 204 7.19 33.38 2.19
N LEU A 205 8.42 33.54 2.69
CA LEU A 205 8.73 34.01 4.03
C LEU A 205 8.52 35.52 4.06
N THR A 206 7.27 35.95 4.25
CA THR A 206 7.00 37.33 4.63
C THR A 206 7.33 37.51 6.12
N ILE A 207 8.57 37.91 6.43
CA ILE A 207 8.95 38.35 7.77
C ILE A 207 8.34 39.74 8.00
N ARG A 208 7.30 39.84 8.85
CA ARG A 208 6.84 41.12 9.38
C ARG A 208 7.43 41.33 10.76
N SER A 209 8.30 42.33 10.90
CA SER A 209 8.73 42.84 12.21
C SER A 209 7.58 43.64 12.84
N GLY A 210 7.30 43.37 14.11
CA GLY A 210 6.61 44.32 15.00
C GLY A 210 7.59 45.33 15.59
#